data_AF-A0A7S2PUE6-F1
#
_entry.id   AF-A0A7S2PUE6-F1
#
_cell.length_a   1.000
_cell.length_b   1.000
_cell.length_c   1.000
_cell.angle_alpha   90.00
_cell.angle_beta   90.00
_cell.angle_gamma   90.00
#
_symmetry.space_group_name_H-M   'P 1'
#
loop_
_entity.id
_entity.type
_entity.pdbx_description
1 polymer ?
#
loop_
_entity_poly.entity_id
_entity_poly.type
_entity_poly.pdbx_seq_one_letter_code
_entity_poly.pdbx_strand_id
1 'polypeptide(L)'
;MVEIYNETVQDLFVPAAHRDGKGLNIRESTALGIYVEGVVKDAVDSYAAIEKCIDHGAGNRQVGSTAMNATSSRSHVVITIEFKHVVIEGGLEQVRVSNINLIDLAGSEKSKDTGATGETLKEGNAINKSLSALGNVISALADQATGKAKPNAIIPYRDSKL
;
A
#
# COMPACT_ATOMS: atom_id res chain seq x y z
N MET A 1 3.98 -2.55 7.75
CA MET A 1 2.59 -2.30 7.29
C MET A 1 2.53 -0.85 6.84
N VAL A 2 1.97 -0.54 5.67
CA VAL A 2 1.92 0.84 5.15
C VAL A 2 0.50 1.28 4.86
N GLU A 3 0.27 2.58 4.98
CA GLU A 3 -0.96 3.26 4.60
C GLU A 3 -0.68 4.19 3.42
N ILE A 4 -1.56 4.23 2.44
CA ILE A 4 -1.55 5.21 1.35
C ILE A 4 -2.75 6.12 1.56
N TYR A 5 -2.48 7.33 2.01
CA TYR A 5 -3.49 8.35 2.27
C TYR A 5 -3.12 9.63 1.55
N ASN A 6 -4.05 10.17 0.74
CA ASN A 6 -3.82 11.39 -0.04
C ASN A 6 -2.51 11.34 -0.85
N GLU A 7 -2.29 10.26 -1.60
CA GLU A 7 -1.06 10.02 -2.40
C GLU A 7 0.25 10.03 -1.58
N THR A 8 0.15 9.89 -0.26
CA THR A 8 1.29 9.87 0.66
C THR A 8 1.39 8.50 1.30
N VAL A 9 2.55 7.85 1.17
CA VAL A 9 2.83 6.55 1.77
C VAL A 9 3.32 6.76 3.20
N GLN A 10 2.67 6.16 4.19
CA GLN A 10 3.04 6.25 5.60
C GLN A 10 3.34 4.88 6.18
N ASP A 11 4.33 4.81 7.06
CA ASP A 11 4.63 3.60 7.83
C ASP A 11 3.74 3.54 9.07
N LEU A 12 2.92 2.48 9.16
CA LEU A 12 2.03 2.27 10.29
C LEU A 12 2.74 1.70 11.53
N PHE A 13 4.00 1.26 11.43
CA PHE A 13 4.80 0.90 12.61
C PHE A 13 5.50 2.10 13.26
N VAL A 14 5.51 3.25 12.59
CA VAL A 14 5.99 4.51 13.16
C VAL A 14 4.80 5.29 13.74
N PRO A 15 4.84 5.69 15.03
CA PRO A 15 3.80 6.51 15.63
C PRO A 15 3.57 7.80 14.81
N ALA A 16 2.31 8.22 14.66
CA ALA A 16 1.96 9.39 13.84
C ALA A 16 2.75 10.65 14.22
N ALA A 17 3.01 10.87 15.51
CA ALA A 17 3.78 12.00 16.02
C ALA A 17 5.27 12.01 15.58
N HIS A 18 5.80 10.87 15.13
CA HIS A 18 7.19 10.72 14.69
C HIS A 18 7.34 10.66 13.17
N ARG A 19 6.25 10.78 12.41
CA ARG A 19 6.28 10.80 10.94
C ARG A 19 6.62 12.22 10.48
N ASP A 20 7.51 12.36 9.50
CA ASP A 20 7.99 13.65 8.99
C ASP A 20 7.00 14.36 8.04
N GLY A 21 5.84 13.74 7.77
CA GLY A 21 4.77 14.25 6.92
C GLY A 21 5.05 14.20 5.41
N LYS A 22 6.27 13.84 4.98
CA LYS A 22 6.64 13.76 3.55
C LYS A 22 6.23 12.44 2.92
N GLY A 23 6.12 11.41 3.74
CA GLY A 23 5.84 10.04 3.31
C GLY A 23 7.04 9.33 2.71
N LEU A 24 6.92 8.01 2.58
CA LEU A 24 7.95 7.14 2.07
C LEU A 24 7.96 7.05 0.55
N ASN A 25 9.12 6.74 -0.02
CA ASN A 25 9.28 6.60 -1.47
C ASN A 25 9.10 5.15 -1.92
N ILE A 26 8.34 4.97 -3.00
CA ILE A 26 8.25 3.69 -3.72
C ILE A 26 9.38 3.64 -4.73
N ARG A 27 10.15 2.56 -4.70
CA ARG A 27 11.32 2.31 -5.55
C ARG A 27 11.23 0.95 -6.21
N GLU A 28 12.08 0.77 -7.22
CA GLU A 28 12.23 -0.46 -7.96
C GLU A 28 13.67 -0.96 -7.84
N SER A 29 13.84 -2.26 -7.63
CA SER A 29 15.12 -2.95 -7.60
C SER A 29 15.00 -4.25 -8.39
N THR A 30 16.07 -4.62 -9.11
CA THR A 30 16.14 -5.89 -9.83
C THR A 30 16.04 -7.11 -8.91
N ALA A 31 16.49 -6.98 -7.67
CA ALA A 31 16.48 -8.07 -6.69
C ALA A 31 15.18 -8.12 -5.87
N LEU A 32 14.62 -6.97 -5.51
CA LEU A 32 13.48 -6.87 -4.59
C LEU A 32 12.14 -6.62 -5.30
N GLY A 33 12.17 -6.26 -6.59
CA GLY A 33 11.01 -5.72 -7.27
C GLY A 33 10.64 -4.34 -6.74
N ILE A 34 9.34 -4.05 -6.69
CA ILE A 34 8.81 -2.80 -6.12
C ILE A 34 8.86 -2.88 -4.59
N TYR A 35 9.43 -1.86 -3.95
CA TYR A 35 9.55 -1.77 -2.49
C TYR A 35 9.38 -0.33 -1.99
N VAL A 36 9.05 -0.19 -0.71
CA VAL A 36 8.97 1.11 -0.03
C VAL A 36 10.29 1.35 0.71
N GLU A 37 11.02 2.39 0.32
CA GLU A 37 12.28 2.77 0.95
C GLU A 37 12.02 3.31 2.37
N GLY A 38 12.80 2.83 3.34
CA GLY A 38 12.73 3.30 4.73
C GLY A 38 11.58 2.73 5.56
N VAL A 39 10.80 1.78 5.03
CA VAL A 39 9.75 1.09 5.79
C VAL A 39 10.36 0.19 6.87
N VAL A 40 9.80 0.26 8.08
CA VAL A 40 10.16 -0.59 9.22
C VAL A 40 9.64 -2.00 9.00
N LYS A 41 10.48 -2.98 9.36
CA LYS A 41 10.13 -4.41 9.39
C LYS A 41 10.29 -4.92 10.81
N ASP A 42 9.19 -5.41 11.38
CA ASP A 42 9.20 -6.07 12.68
C ASP A 42 9.35 -7.58 12.49
N ALA A 43 10.31 -8.18 13.19
CA ALA A 43 10.50 -9.62 13.19
C ALA A 43 9.41 -10.30 14.02
N VAL A 44 8.86 -11.40 13.50
CA VAL A 44 7.77 -12.17 14.10
C VAL A 44 8.07 -13.65 13.99
N ASP A 45 7.68 -14.42 15.00
CA ASP A 45 7.96 -15.86 15.12
C ASP A 45 6.69 -16.72 15.28
N SER A 46 5.52 -16.08 15.33
CA SER A 46 4.26 -16.72 15.64
C SER A 46 3.09 -15.93 15.09
N TYR A 47 1.95 -16.60 14.93
CA TYR A 47 0.69 -15.94 14.54
C TYR A 47 0.32 -14.80 15.50
N ALA A 48 0.45 -15.03 16.81
CA ALA A 48 0.16 -14.00 17.81
C ALA A 48 1.10 -12.78 17.72
N ALA A 49 2.36 -12.98 17.31
CA ALA A 49 3.27 -11.86 17.05
C ALA A 49 2.84 -11.07 15.80
N ILE A 50 2.41 -11.76 14.74
CA ILE A 50 1.86 -11.12 13.53
C ILE A 50 0.62 -10.30 13.87
N GLU A 51 -0.33 -10.87 14.61
CA GLU A 51 -1.56 -10.21 15.05
C GLU A 51 -1.26 -8.94 15.86
N LYS A 52 -0.33 -9.01 16.82
CA LYS A 52 0.12 -7.83 17.59
C LYS A 52 0.72 -6.74 16.70
N CYS A 53 1.50 -7.09 15.68
CA CYS A 53 2.02 -6.10 14.74
C CYS A 53 0.89 -5.44 13.94
N ILE A 54 -0.10 -6.21 13.50
CA ILE A 54 -1.28 -5.69 12.80
C ILE A 54 -2.07 -4.74 13.70
N ASP A 55 -2.33 -5.13 14.95
CA ASP A 55 -3.04 -4.30 15.94
C ASP A 55 -2.28 -3.01 16.25
N HIS A 56 -0.96 -3.08 16.41
CA HIS A 56 -0.11 -1.91 16.59
C HIS A 56 -0.23 -0.94 15.41
N GLY A 57 -0.14 -1.45 14.17
CA GLY A 57 -0.31 -0.65 12.97
C GLY A 57 -1.71 -0.03 12.84
N ALA A 58 -2.75 -0.80 13.16
CA ALA A 58 -4.13 -0.33 13.19
C ALA A 58 -4.36 0.77 14.24
N GLY A 59 -3.76 0.64 15.43
CA GLY A 59 -3.78 1.68 16.46
C GLY A 59 -3.15 2.99 15.99
N ASN A 60 -1.97 2.91 15.35
CA ASN A 60 -1.30 4.09 14.80
C ASN A 60 -2.09 4.74 13.65
N ARG A 61 -2.81 3.94 12.85
CA ARG A 61 -3.75 4.44 11.83
C ARG A 61 -4.88 5.24 12.47
N GLN A 62 -5.48 4.73 13.54
CA GLN A 62 -6.60 5.38 14.24
C GLN A 62 -6.20 6.67 14.98
N VAL A 63 -5.01 6.72 15.58
CA VAL A 63 -4.53 7.96 16.24
C VAL A 63 -4.30 9.09 15.24
N GLY A 64 -3.94 8.76 13.99
CA GLY A 64 -3.85 9.74 12.90
C GLY A 64 -5.21 10.28 12.44
N SER A 65 -6.30 9.57 12.70
CA SER A 65 -7.66 9.99 12.35
C SER A 65 -8.28 10.82 13.47
N THR A 66 -8.26 12.15 13.34
CA THR A 66 -9.03 13.02 14.25
C THR A 66 -10.54 12.83 14.03
N ALA A 67 -11.36 13.08 15.06
CA ALA A 67 -12.79 12.74 15.16
C ALA A 67 -13.73 13.22 14.02
N MET A 68 -13.21 13.94 13.04
CA MET A 68 -13.93 14.41 11.85
C MET A 68 -13.78 13.49 10.63
N ASN A 69 -12.81 12.56 10.65
CA ASN A 69 -12.45 11.73 9.52
C ASN A 69 -12.51 10.25 9.91
N ALA A 70 -13.51 9.52 9.41
CA ALA A 70 -13.43 8.07 9.37
C ALA A 70 -12.37 7.68 8.32
N THR A 71 -11.09 7.84 8.66
CA THR A 71 -9.94 7.62 7.76
C THR A 71 -9.87 6.18 7.26
N SER A 72 -10.50 5.22 7.96
CA SER A 72 -10.47 3.81 7.58
C SER A 72 -11.09 3.51 6.22
N SER A 73 -12.07 4.29 5.74
CA SER A 73 -12.67 4.12 4.41
C SER A 73 -11.94 4.94 3.32
N ARG A 74 -10.93 5.71 3.70
CA ARG A 74 -10.34 6.78 2.89
C ARG A 74 -8.83 6.65 2.69
N SER A 75 -8.26 5.54 3.13
CA SER A 75 -6.87 5.19 2.88
C SER A 75 -6.78 3.72 2.49
N HIS A 76 -5.77 3.39 1.71
CA HIS A 76 -5.43 2.02 1.38
C HIS A 76 -4.40 1.50 2.37
N VAL A 77 -4.50 0.23 2.75
CA VAL A 77 -3.54 -0.41 3.64
C VAL A 77 -2.92 -1.61 2.95
N VAL A 78 -1.59 -1.69 3.05
CA VAL A 78 -0.79 -2.81 2.54
C VAL A 78 -0.04 -3.44 3.71
N ILE A 79 -0.39 -4.69 4.00
CA ILE A 79 0.34 -5.54 4.95
C ILE A 79 1.18 -6.51 4.13
N THR A 80 2.49 -6.45 4.28
CA THR A 80 3.44 -7.38 3.66
C THR A 80 4.05 -8.26 4.75
N ILE A 81 3.89 -9.58 4.60
CA ILE A 81 4.56 -10.59 5.42
C ILE A 81 5.68 -11.19 4.57
N GLU A 82 6.92 -10.93 4.96
CA GLU A 82 8.13 -11.51 4.34
C GLU A 82 8.46 -12.82 5.05
N PHE A 83 8.22 -13.95 4.38
CA PHE A 83 8.53 -15.28 4.88
C PHE A 83 9.89 -15.75 4.32
N LYS A 84 10.83 -16.06 5.22
CA LYS A 84 12.15 -16.61 4.87
C LYS A 84 12.23 -18.06 5.29
N HIS A 85 12.37 -18.95 4.33
CA HIS A 85 12.64 -20.36 4.55
C HIS A 85 14.12 -20.63 4.27
N VAL A 86 14.84 -21.08 5.30
CA VAL A 86 16.26 -21.43 5.23
C VAL A 86 16.38 -22.94 5.37
N VAL A 87 16.99 -23.59 4.37
CA VAL A 87 17.28 -25.03 4.36
C VAL A 87 18.79 -25.19 4.30
N ILE A 88 19.35 -26.00 5.20
CA ILE A 88 20.78 -26.33 5.21
C ILE A 88 20.91 -27.82 4.89
N GLU A 89 21.39 -28.14 3.69
CA GLU A 89 21.63 -29.51 3.23
C GLU A 89 23.07 -29.66 2.75
N GLY A 90 23.79 -30.66 3.28
CA GLY A 90 25.17 -30.95 2.87
C GLY A 90 26.17 -29.80 3.11
N GLY A 91 25.88 -28.89 4.04
CA GLY A 91 26.70 -27.70 4.30
C GLY A 91 26.44 -26.51 3.37
N LEU A 92 25.47 -26.63 2.44
CA LEU A 92 25.00 -25.54 1.60
C LEU A 92 23.72 -24.94 2.20
N GLU A 93 23.71 -23.62 2.35
CA GLU A 93 22.53 -22.86 2.77
C GLU A 93 21.70 -22.44 1.54
N GLN A 94 20.43 -22.81 1.53
CA GLN A 94 19.45 -22.36 0.54
C GLN A 94 18.41 -21.50 1.24
N VAL A 95 18.29 -20.25 0.78
CA VAL A 95 17.31 -19.29 1.31
C VAL A 95 16.25 -19.03 0.26
N ARG A 96 14.99 -19.29 0.60
CA ARG A 96 13.83 -18.88 -0.19
C ARG A 96 13.08 -17.78 0.55
N VAL A 97 12.86 -16.65 -0.13
CA VAL A 97 12.07 -15.53 0.39
C VAL A 97 10.75 -15.48 -0.36
N SER A 98 9.65 -15.28 0.34
CA SER A 98 8.30 -15.14 -0.21
C SER A 98 7.59 -13.97 0.44
N ASN A 99 6.86 -13.18 -0.35
CA ASN A 99 6.09 -12.05 0.16
C ASN A 99 4.60 -12.37 0.03
N ILE A 100 3.89 -12.28 1.15
CA ILE A 100 2.43 -12.38 1.19
C ILE A 100 1.92 -10.96 1.42
N ASN A 101 1.10 -10.46 0.50
CA ASN A 101 0.54 -9.12 0.57
C ASN A 101 -0.96 -9.20 0.81
N LEU A 102 -1.42 -8.57 1.90
CA LEU A 102 -2.84 -8.36 2.19
C LEU A 102 -3.14 -6.89 1.96
N ILE A 103 -4.07 -6.61 1.05
CA ILE A 103 -4.39 -5.26 0.61
C ILE A 103 -5.83 -4.94 0.98
N ASP A 104 -6.03 -3.91 1.79
CA ASP A 104 -7.33 -3.33 2.11
C ASP A 104 -7.45 -2.00 1.36
N LEU A 105 -8.31 -1.96 0.35
CA LEU A 105 -8.49 -0.78 -0.49
C LEU A 105 -9.58 0.13 0.09
N ALA A 106 -9.36 1.44 -0.04
CA ALA A 106 -10.35 2.46 0.29
C ALA A 106 -11.64 2.29 -0.52
N GLY A 107 -12.70 2.94 -0.05
CA GLY A 107 -14.00 2.94 -0.71
C GLY A 107 -13.96 3.50 -2.13
N SER A 108 -14.74 2.91 -3.04
CA SER A 108 -14.82 3.30 -4.45
C SER A 108 -15.95 4.29 -4.75
N GLU A 109 -16.59 4.84 -3.72
CA GLU A 109 -17.69 5.80 -3.88
C GLU A 109 -17.22 7.13 -4.48
N LYS A 110 -18.05 7.69 -5.37
CA LYS A 110 -17.73 8.95 -6.03
C LYS A 110 -17.86 10.10 -5.05
N SER A 111 -16.85 10.96 -4.98
CA SER A 111 -16.85 12.16 -4.14
C SER A 111 -18.03 13.12 -4.41
N LYS A 112 -18.62 13.07 -5.62
CA LYS A 112 -19.75 13.92 -5.98
C LYS A 112 -21.05 13.54 -5.28
N ASP A 113 -21.18 12.27 -4.87
CA ASP A 113 -22.40 11.74 -4.27
C ASP A 113 -22.42 11.96 -2.74
N THR A 114 -21.31 12.46 -2.17
CA THR A 114 -21.15 12.63 -0.71
C THR A 114 -21.48 14.02 -0.21
N GLY A 115 -21.67 15.00 -1.11
CA GLY A 115 -21.87 16.41 -0.74
C GLY A 115 -20.65 17.07 -0.05
N ALA A 116 -19.47 16.42 -0.08
CA ALA A 116 -18.27 16.89 0.58
C ALA A 116 -17.72 18.18 -0.05
N THR A 117 -17.20 19.08 0.79
CA THR A 117 -16.56 20.34 0.37
C THR A 117 -15.19 20.49 1.04
N GLY A 118 -14.37 21.44 0.58
CA GLY A 118 -13.09 21.76 1.21
C GLY A 118 -12.10 20.59 1.24
N GLU A 119 -11.54 20.31 2.41
CA GLU A 119 -10.54 19.24 2.61
C GLU A 119 -11.10 17.84 2.38
N THR A 120 -12.35 17.58 2.80
CA THR A 120 -13.03 16.30 2.59
C THR A 120 -13.23 15.99 1.10
N LEU A 121 -13.44 17.02 0.27
CA LEU A 121 -13.50 16.84 -1.19
C LEU A 121 -12.13 16.52 -1.79
N LYS A 122 -11.05 17.15 -1.29
CA LYS A 122 -9.68 16.84 -1.73
C LYS A 122 -9.31 15.40 -1.39
N GLU A 123 -9.63 14.97 -0.18
CA GLU A 123 -9.44 13.60 0.29
C GLU A 123 -10.21 12.60 -0.59
N GLY A 124 -11.51 12.83 -0.81
CA GLY A 124 -12.34 12.02 -1.71
C GLY A 124 -11.77 11.92 -3.12
N ASN A 125 -11.25 13.03 -3.66
CA ASN A 125 -10.65 13.05 -4.99
C ASN A 125 -9.33 12.27 -5.05
N ALA A 126 -8.52 12.29 -4.00
CA ALA A 126 -7.27 11.51 -3.96
C ALA A 126 -7.55 9.99 -3.93
N ILE A 127 -8.54 9.56 -3.14
CA ILE A 127 -9.00 8.15 -3.14
C ILE A 127 -9.46 7.75 -4.54
N ASN A 128 -10.35 8.55 -5.13
CA ASN A 128 -10.87 8.27 -6.46
C ASN A 128 -9.78 8.31 -7.54
N LYS A 129 -8.75 9.16 -7.39
CA LYS A 129 -7.58 9.17 -8.28
C LYS A 129 -6.85 7.84 -8.22
N SER A 130 -6.49 7.37 -7.02
CA SER A 130 -5.74 6.12 -6.84
C SER A 130 -6.50 4.89 -7.40
N LEU A 131 -7.80 4.78 -7.13
CA LEU A 131 -8.64 3.68 -7.64
C LEU A 131 -8.88 3.80 -9.16
N SER A 132 -9.01 5.01 -9.70
CA SER A 132 -9.10 5.23 -11.15
C SER A 132 -7.81 4.82 -11.86
N ALA A 133 -6.65 5.15 -11.28
CA ALA A 133 -5.35 4.75 -11.80
C ALA A 133 -5.21 3.22 -11.81
N LEU A 134 -5.62 2.54 -10.74
CA LEU A 134 -5.70 1.07 -10.70
C LEU A 134 -6.57 0.51 -11.82
N GLY A 135 -7.77 1.07 -12.02
CA GLY A 135 -8.66 0.67 -13.12
C GLY A 135 -8.06 0.89 -14.52
N ASN A 136 -7.33 1.99 -14.71
CA ASN A 136 -6.62 2.28 -15.95
C ASN A 136 -5.49 1.29 -16.22
N VAL A 137 -4.71 0.93 -15.20
CA VAL A 137 -3.65 -0.09 -15.28
C VAL A 137 -4.25 -1.44 -15.68
N ILE A 138 -5.32 -1.88 -15.00
CA ILE A 138 -6.00 -3.15 -15.31
C ILE A 138 -6.50 -3.16 -16.75
N SER A 139 -7.15 -2.07 -17.18
CA SER A 139 -7.67 -1.95 -18.55
C SER A 139 -6.55 -2.00 -19.59
N ALA A 140 -5.46 -1.27 -19.36
CA ALA A 140 -4.31 -1.26 -20.26
C ALA A 140 -3.63 -2.63 -20.36
N LEU A 141 -3.50 -3.35 -19.24
CA LEU A 141 -2.96 -4.71 -19.22
C LEU A 141 -3.88 -5.71 -19.93
N ALA A 142 -5.19 -5.58 -19.76
CA ALA A 142 -6.17 -6.43 -20.45
C ALA A 142 -6.14 -6.20 -21.97
N ASP A 143 -6.06 -4.95 -22.42
CA ASP A 143 -5.91 -4.62 -23.83
C ASP A 143 -4.58 -5.15 -24.40
N GLN A 144 -3.49 -5.11 -23.63
CA GLN A 144 -2.21 -5.68 -24.04
C GLN A 144 -2.28 -7.20 -24.16
N ALA A 145 -2.87 -7.88 -23.19
CA ALA A 145 -3.02 -9.34 -23.20
C ALA A 145 -3.94 -9.84 -24.33
N THR A 146 -4.91 -9.03 -24.75
CA THR A 146 -5.86 -9.37 -25.83
C THR A 146 -5.46 -8.82 -27.20
N GLY A 147 -4.28 -8.18 -27.32
CA GLY A 147 -3.79 -7.63 -28.58
C GLY A 147 -4.54 -6.39 -29.09
N LYS A 148 -5.35 -5.75 -28.24
CA LYS A 148 -6.08 -4.50 -28.53
C LYS A 148 -5.27 -3.25 -28.21
N ALA A 149 -4.17 -3.39 -27.47
CA ALA A 149 -3.31 -2.28 -27.12
C ALA A 149 -2.70 -1.61 -28.35
N LYS A 150 -2.59 -0.28 -28.31
CA LYS A 150 -1.87 0.48 -29.32
C LYS A 150 -0.38 0.08 -29.32
N PRO A 151 0.31 0.16 -30.47
CA PRO A 151 1.76 0.00 -30.51
C PRO A 151 2.43 0.95 -29.51
N ASN A 152 3.34 0.43 -28.69
CA ASN A 152 4.04 1.17 -27.62
C ASN A 152 3.14 1.77 -26.53
N ALA A 153 1.96 1.19 -26.28
CA ALA A 153 1.13 1.59 -25.15
C ALA A 153 1.90 1.40 -23.82
N ILE A 154 2.00 2.48 -23.05
CA ILE A 154 2.65 2.47 -21.73
C ILE A 154 1.59 2.16 -20.67
N ILE A 155 1.90 1.24 -19.76
CA ILE A 155 1.03 0.95 -18.62
C ILE A 155 1.20 2.07 -17.57
N PRO A 156 0.12 2.73 -17.12
CA PRO A 156 0.19 3.95 -16.32
C PRO A 156 0.46 3.69 -14.81
N TYR A 157 1.42 2.84 -14.48
CA TYR A 157 1.78 2.52 -13.08
C TYR A 157 2.23 3.74 -12.24
N ARG A 158 2.61 4.85 -12.89
CA ARG A 158 3.16 6.05 -12.23
C ARG A 158 2.13 7.13 -11.95
N ASP A 159 0.88 6.95 -12.39
CA ASP A 159 -0.18 7.95 -12.24
C ASP A 159 -0.66 8.09 -10.78
N SER A 160 -0.40 7.06 -9.97
CA SER A 160 -0.78 6.90 -8.57
C SER A 160 0.34 6.25 -7.76
N LYS A 161 0.29 6.41 -6.43
CA LYS A 161 1.15 5.67 -5.49
C LYS A 161 0.61 4.30 -5.11
N LEU A 162 -0.72 4.10 -5.18
CA LEU A 162 -1.34 2.78 -5.17
C LEU A 162 -0.97 2.04 -6.45
#